data_AF-A0A925Z300-F1
#
_entry.id   AF-A0A925Z300-F1
#
_cell.length_a   1.000
_cell.length_b   1.000
_cell.length_c   1.000
_cell.angle_alpha   90.00
_cell.angle_beta   90.00
_cell.angle_gamma   90.00
#
_symmetry.space_group_name_H-M   'P 1'
#
loop_
_entity.id
_entity.type
_entity.pdbx_description
1 polymer ?
#
loop_
_entity_poly.entity_id
_entity_poly.type
_entity_poly.pdbx_seq_one_letter_code
_entity_poly.pdbx_strand_id
1 'polypeptide(L)'
;ETLQPNVDIRDLKSEDFGATVFFVFGEPSIWNKDVPTLAYTWTATPVKNGSMIQSQRYKSLRYMQLRGVAEVGKWQEERRDVTADYRAIFGKEPPKLKYIAVFNDNDQTKAPVTALFGPVVSAQ
;
A
#
# COMPACT_ATOMS: atom_id res chain seq x y z
N GLU A 1 11.03 11.46 -5.79
CA GLU A 1 12.48 11.22 -5.84
C GLU A 1 12.85 9.94 -6.58
N THR A 2 12.70 8.73 -6.01
CA THR A 2 13.22 7.51 -6.66
C THR A 2 12.34 6.28 -6.38
N LEU A 3 12.00 5.51 -7.42
CA LEU A 3 11.40 4.17 -7.31
C LEU A 3 12.42 3.10 -7.67
N GLN A 4 12.30 1.94 -7.02
CA GLN A 4 13.13 0.77 -7.30
C GLN A 4 12.86 0.23 -8.72
N PRO A 5 13.90 -0.14 -9.47
CA PRO A 5 13.74 -0.88 -10.72
C PRO A 5 13.36 -2.34 -10.45
N ASN A 6 12.66 -2.97 -11.39
CA ASN A 6 12.38 -4.42 -11.38
C ASN A 6 11.62 -4.95 -10.15
N VAL A 7 10.79 -4.11 -9.50
CA VAL A 7 9.89 -4.58 -8.44
C VAL A 7 8.61 -5.17 -9.01
N ASP A 8 8.14 -6.24 -8.37
CA ASP A 8 6.83 -6.82 -8.62
C ASP A 8 6.28 -7.34 -7.28
N ILE A 9 5.29 -6.65 -6.72
CA ILE A 9 4.72 -7.00 -5.41
C ILE A 9 3.89 -8.28 -5.44
N ARG A 10 3.75 -8.91 -6.62
CA ARG A 10 3.16 -10.24 -6.77
C ARG A 10 4.20 -11.35 -6.52
N ASP A 11 5.49 -11.02 -6.44
CA ASP A 11 6.58 -11.92 -6.08
C ASP A 11 7.21 -11.49 -4.74
N LEU A 12 7.20 -12.39 -3.75
CA LEU A 12 7.77 -12.17 -2.42
C LEU A 12 9.26 -11.81 -2.45
N LYS A 13 10.00 -12.20 -3.49
CA LYS A 13 11.42 -11.89 -3.62
C LYS A 13 11.70 -10.45 -4.07
N SER A 14 10.65 -9.73 -4.47
CA SER A 14 10.72 -8.36 -4.96
C SER A 14 9.56 -7.49 -4.45
N GLU A 15 9.02 -7.81 -3.27
CA GLU A 15 7.86 -7.16 -2.64
C GLU A 15 8.21 -5.79 -2.01
N ASP A 16 8.87 -4.94 -2.78
CA ASP A 16 9.30 -3.61 -2.32
C ASP A 16 8.33 -2.51 -2.77
N PHE A 17 8.35 -1.40 -2.02
CA PHE A 17 7.47 -0.27 -2.25
C PHE A 17 8.26 1.05 -2.28
N GLY A 18 7.92 1.89 -3.25
CA GLY A 18 8.37 3.29 -3.27
C GLY A 18 7.90 4.04 -2.04
N ALA A 19 6.60 3.96 -1.83
CA ALA A 19 5.87 4.48 -0.70
C ALA A 19 4.61 3.63 -0.53
N THR A 20 4.15 3.47 0.71
CA THR A 20 2.86 2.85 0.98
C THR A 20 2.22 3.44 2.24
N VAL A 21 0.89 3.53 2.22
CA VAL A 21 0.07 3.84 3.39
C VAL A 21 -0.84 2.64 3.69
N PHE A 22 -0.65 2.02 4.85
CA PHE A 22 -1.52 0.96 5.37
C PHE A 22 -2.66 1.54 6.21
N PHE A 23 -3.84 0.95 6.05
CA PHE A 23 -5.02 1.11 6.89
C PHE A 23 -5.36 -0.25 7.48
N VAL A 24 -5.11 -0.42 8.78
CA VAL A 24 -5.23 -1.70 9.48
C VAL A 24 -6.54 -1.75 10.26
N PHE A 25 -7.44 -2.64 9.87
CA PHE A 25 -8.80 -2.77 10.42
C PHE A 25 -8.88 -3.93 11.41
N GLY A 26 -8.12 -3.83 12.50
CA GLY A 26 -8.06 -4.86 13.53
C GLY A 26 -6.84 -4.69 14.43
N GLU A 27 -6.76 -5.51 15.47
CA GLU A 27 -5.64 -5.53 16.41
C GLU A 27 -4.68 -6.67 16.05
N PRO A 28 -3.50 -6.38 15.45
CA PRO A 28 -2.50 -7.40 15.21
C PRO A 28 -1.89 -7.88 16.54
N SER A 29 -1.65 -9.17 16.66
CA SER A 29 -0.99 -9.76 17.83
C SER A 29 -0.21 -11.02 17.47
N ILE A 30 0.52 -11.60 18.42
CA ILE A 30 1.23 -12.86 18.21
C ILE A 30 0.30 -14.02 17.80
N TRP A 31 -0.98 -13.94 18.15
CA TRP A 31 -2.03 -14.93 17.83
C TRP A 31 -2.90 -14.52 16.64
N ASN A 32 -2.90 -13.23 16.26
CA ASN A 32 -3.71 -12.68 15.18
C ASN A 32 -2.85 -11.83 14.25
N LYS A 33 -2.12 -12.49 13.35
CA LYS A 33 -1.15 -11.81 12.47
C LYS A 33 -1.76 -11.35 11.14
N ASP A 34 -2.93 -11.84 10.75
CA ASP A 34 -3.54 -11.62 9.43
C ASP A 34 -4.83 -10.79 9.54
N VAL A 35 -4.68 -9.54 9.99
CA VAL A 35 -5.77 -8.57 10.14
C VAL A 35 -6.14 -7.93 8.80
N PRO A 36 -7.44 -7.68 8.51
CA PRO A 36 -7.86 -6.98 7.31
C PRO A 36 -7.14 -5.65 7.14
N THR A 37 -6.42 -5.52 6.04
CA THR A 37 -5.55 -4.37 5.80
C THR A 37 -5.67 -3.94 4.35
N LEU A 38 -5.92 -2.64 4.15
CA LEU A 38 -5.85 -1.99 2.85
C LEU A 38 -4.56 -1.18 2.77
N ALA A 39 -3.79 -1.36 1.70
CA ALA A 39 -2.60 -0.59 1.42
C ALA A 39 -2.76 0.20 0.14
N TYR A 40 -2.48 1.50 0.17
CA TYR A 40 -2.23 2.30 -1.02
C TYR A 40 -0.75 2.34 -1.30
N THR A 41 -0.34 1.85 -2.47
CA THR A 41 1.06 1.65 -2.81
C THR A 41 1.46 2.47 -4.03
N TRP A 42 2.68 3.01 -3.99
CA TRP A 42 3.39 3.56 -5.13
C TRP A 42 4.56 2.63 -5.42
N THR A 43 4.45 1.86 -6.50
CA THR A 43 5.41 0.82 -6.86
C THR A 43 5.52 0.70 -8.37
N ALA A 44 6.63 0.16 -8.87
CA ALA A 44 6.86 -0.08 -10.30
C ALA A 44 6.32 -1.43 -10.77
N THR A 45 5.46 -2.09 -9.99
CA THR A 45 4.83 -3.36 -10.38
C THR A 45 4.12 -3.18 -11.73
N PRO A 46 4.33 -4.10 -12.70
CA PRO A 46 3.85 -3.94 -14.08
C PRO A 46 2.35 -4.26 -14.21
N VAL A 47 1.52 -3.47 -13.52
CA VAL A 47 0.06 -3.49 -13.56
C VAL A 47 -0.48 -2.08 -13.80
N LYS A 48 -1.77 -1.97 -14.14
CA LYS A 48 -2.40 -0.66 -14.27
C LYS A 48 -2.54 0.01 -12.90
N ASN A 49 -2.45 1.33 -12.85
CA ASN A 49 -2.87 2.10 -11.68
C ASN A 49 -4.34 1.80 -11.35
N GLY A 50 -4.66 1.72 -10.06
CA GLY A 50 -5.93 1.24 -9.51
C GLY A 50 -6.05 -0.28 -9.40
N SER A 51 -5.06 -1.06 -9.86
CA SER A 51 -5.11 -2.52 -9.76
C SER A 51 -5.01 -2.96 -8.30
N MET A 52 -5.89 -3.90 -7.93
CA MET A 52 -5.87 -4.59 -6.65
C MET A 52 -5.00 -5.83 -6.71
N ILE A 53 -4.07 -5.96 -5.76
CA ILE A 53 -3.16 -7.08 -5.64
C ILE A 53 -3.29 -7.66 -4.23
N GLN A 54 -3.52 -8.95 -4.12
CA GLN A 54 -3.47 -9.65 -2.84
C GLN A 54 -2.01 -9.89 -2.43
N SER A 55 -1.69 -9.67 -1.16
CA SER A 55 -0.37 -10.01 -0.64
C SER A 55 -0.12 -11.51 -0.69
N GLN A 56 1.12 -11.87 -1.03
CA GLN A 56 1.60 -13.24 -0.97
C GLN A 56 1.88 -13.70 0.48
N ARG A 57 2.01 -12.76 1.43
CA ARG A 57 2.35 -13.01 2.83
C ARG A 57 1.13 -13.12 3.74
N TYR A 58 0.13 -12.26 3.51
CA TYR A 58 -1.06 -12.13 4.37
C TYR A 58 -2.34 -12.21 3.54
N LYS A 59 -3.25 -13.13 3.87
CA LYS A 59 -4.46 -13.36 3.06
C LYS A 59 -5.45 -12.22 3.18
N SER A 60 -5.42 -11.48 4.27
CA SER A 60 -6.31 -10.33 4.53
C SER A 60 -5.70 -8.99 4.12
N LEU A 61 -4.50 -8.98 3.55
CA LEU A 61 -3.86 -7.77 3.02
C LEU A 61 -4.14 -7.61 1.53
N ARG A 62 -4.50 -6.39 1.15
CA ARG A 62 -4.74 -5.98 -0.23
C ARG A 62 -3.98 -4.68 -0.52
N TYR A 63 -3.13 -4.72 -1.54
CA TYR A 63 -2.45 -3.55 -2.09
C TYR A 63 -3.28 -2.99 -3.24
N MET A 64 -3.48 -1.68 -3.28
CA MET A 64 -3.92 -0.96 -4.47
C MET A 64 -2.77 -0.11 -4.97
N GLN A 65 -2.27 -0.41 -6.17
CA GLN A 65 -1.26 0.43 -6.79
C GLN A 65 -1.92 1.72 -7.26
N LEU A 66 -1.65 2.84 -6.58
CA LEU A 66 -2.20 4.13 -6.98
C LEU A 66 -1.45 4.69 -8.18
N ARG A 67 -0.12 4.63 -8.17
CA ARG A 67 0.75 5.14 -9.24
C ARG A 67 2.02 4.31 -9.36
N GLY A 68 2.64 4.39 -10.53
CA GLY A 68 3.95 3.78 -10.82
C GLY A 68 4.97 4.78 -11.36
N VAL A 69 5.94 4.27 -12.11
CA VAL A 69 7.15 5.00 -12.54
C VAL A 69 6.89 6.31 -13.30
N ALA A 70 5.77 6.43 -14.01
CA ALA A 70 5.47 7.60 -14.85
C ALA A 70 5.31 8.91 -14.05
N GLU A 71 5.03 8.84 -12.75
CA GLU A 71 4.75 10.02 -11.91
C GLU A 71 5.89 10.35 -10.93
N VAL A 72 7.04 9.67 -11.05
CA VAL A 72 8.21 9.93 -10.20
C VAL A 72 8.76 11.33 -10.45
N GLY A 73 9.13 12.02 -9.36
CA GLY A 73 9.71 13.37 -9.41
C GLY A 73 8.67 14.50 -9.43
N LYS A 74 7.38 14.17 -9.32
CA LYS A 74 6.30 15.16 -9.21
C LYS A 74 5.67 15.11 -7.83
N TRP A 75 5.38 16.29 -7.27
CA TRP A 75 4.49 16.37 -6.12
C TRP A 75 3.07 16.02 -6.56
N GLN A 76 2.39 15.20 -5.75
CA GLN A 76 1.07 14.68 -6.10
C GLN A 76 0.18 14.67 -4.87
N GLU A 77 -1.05 15.14 -5.04
CA GLU A 77 -2.09 15.01 -4.03
C GLU A 77 -2.93 13.76 -4.30
N GLU A 78 -3.35 13.10 -3.22
CA GLU A 78 -4.17 11.90 -3.27
C GLU A 78 -5.33 12.04 -2.28
N ARG A 79 -6.56 11.82 -2.76
CA ARG A 79 -7.78 11.87 -1.96
C ARG A 79 -8.60 10.62 -2.23
N ARG A 80 -8.90 9.86 -1.17
CA ARG A 80 -9.58 8.56 -1.26
C ARG A 80 -10.67 8.43 -0.23
N ASP A 81 -11.77 7.77 -0.60
CA ASP A 81 -12.73 7.23 0.34
C ASP A 81 -12.30 5.81 0.71
N VAL A 82 -11.56 5.72 1.82
CA VAL A 82 -11.01 4.46 2.34
C VAL A 82 -12.12 3.47 2.68
N THR A 83 -13.28 3.94 3.12
CA THR A 83 -14.42 3.09 3.46
C THR A 83 -15.04 2.49 2.20
N ALA A 84 -15.26 3.30 1.16
CA ALA A 84 -15.76 2.82 -0.13
C ALA A 84 -14.78 1.84 -0.78
N ASP A 85 -13.48 2.18 -0.77
CA ASP A 85 -12.43 1.31 -1.29
C ASP A 85 -12.38 -0.02 -0.52
N TYR A 86 -12.46 0.00 0.81
CA TYR A 86 -12.51 -1.22 1.62
C TYR A 86 -13.72 -2.10 1.24
N ARG A 87 -14.92 -1.53 1.11
CA ARG A 87 -16.12 -2.28 0.73
C ARG A 87 -15.97 -2.92 -0.65
N ALA A 88 -15.45 -2.17 -1.63
CA ALA A 88 -15.21 -2.68 -2.98
C ALA A 88 -14.25 -3.87 -3.00
N ILE A 89 -13.27 -3.88 -2.09
CA ILE A 89 -12.20 -4.87 -2.03
C ILE A 89 -12.60 -6.11 -1.22
N PHE A 90 -13.23 -5.91 -0.07
CA PHE A 90 -13.52 -6.98 0.90
C PHE A 90 -14.99 -7.41 0.92
N GLY A 91 -15.87 -6.71 0.21
CA GLY A 91 -17.30 -7.06 0.08
C GLY A 91 -18.10 -6.88 1.37
N LYS A 92 -17.59 -6.14 2.35
CA LYS A 92 -18.21 -5.92 3.66
C LYS A 92 -17.81 -4.58 4.26
N GLU A 93 -18.54 -4.14 5.28
CA GLU A 93 -18.17 -2.96 6.05
C GLU A 93 -16.79 -3.11 6.71
N PRO A 94 -15.96 -2.05 6.69
CA PRO A 94 -14.72 -2.06 7.46
C PRO A 94 -15.03 -2.16 8.96
N PRO A 95 -14.31 -3.02 9.70
CA PRO A 95 -14.21 -2.90 11.14
C PRO A 95 -13.65 -1.53 11.55
N LYS A 96 -13.53 -1.28 12.85
CA LYS A 96 -12.86 -0.07 13.35
C LYS A 96 -11.41 -0.02 12.84
N LEU A 97 -11.05 1.06 12.14
CA LEU A 97 -9.67 1.38 11.81
C LEU A 97 -8.86 1.50 13.11
N LYS A 98 -7.77 0.75 13.24
CA LYS A 98 -6.91 0.76 14.42
C LYS A 98 -5.64 1.54 14.19
N TYR A 99 -5.00 1.33 13.04
CA TYR A 99 -3.70 1.93 12.73
C TYR A 99 -3.67 2.47 11.31
N ILE A 100 -2.97 3.59 11.15
CA ILE A 100 -2.46 4.05 9.87
C ILE A 100 -0.94 3.98 9.98
N ALA A 101 -0.29 3.31 9.02
CA ALA A 101 1.16 3.26 8.95
C ALA A 101 1.62 3.78 7.59
N VAL A 102 2.62 4.65 7.62
CA VAL A 102 3.26 5.20 6.42
C VAL A 102 4.68 4.64 6.39
N PHE A 103 5.08 4.05 5.28
CA PHE A 103 6.40 3.45 5.17
C PHE A 103 6.91 3.47 3.73
N ASN A 104 8.23 3.37 3.62
CA ASN A 104 8.97 2.99 2.42
C ASN A 104 9.70 1.69 2.74
N ASP A 105 9.89 0.81 1.75
CA ASP A 105 10.50 -0.50 1.97
C ASP A 105 11.41 -0.88 0.81
N ASN A 106 12.57 -1.46 1.12
CA ASN A 106 13.55 -1.90 0.14
C ASN A 106 14.39 -3.10 0.58
N ASP A 107 13.92 -3.88 1.56
CA ASP A 107 14.70 -4.98 2.11
C ASP A 107 14.89 -6.14 1.12
N GLN A 108 13.95 -6.36 0.19
CA GLN A 108 14.01 -7.49 -0.72
C GLN A 108 14.92 -7.22 -1.94
N THR A 109 14.70 -6.13 -2.68
CA THR A 109 15.55 -5.80 -3.84
C THR A 109 16.83 -5.08 -3.45
N LYS A 110 16.88 -4.47 -2.25
CA LYS A 110 17.97 -3.61 -1.78
C LYS A 110 18.25 -2.40 -2.68
N ALA A 111 17.37 -2.14 -3.65
CA ALA A 111 17.50 -1.01 -4.53
C ALA A 111 17.24 0.29 -3.74
N PRO A 112 17.92 1.39 -4.07
CA PRO A 112 17.65 2.68 -3.46
C PRO A 112 16.20 3.11 -3.71
N VAL A 113 15.57 3.65 -2.68
CA VAL A 113 14.22 4.21 -2.74
C VAL A 113 14.17 5.51 -1.96
N THR A 114 13.40 6.49 -2.45
CA THR A 114 13.17 7.72 -1.70
C THR A 114 11.77 8.24 -2.01
N ALA A 115 11.00 8.41 -0.94
CA ALA A 115 9.68 9.02 -0.95
C ALA A 115 9.64 10.20 0.02
N LEU A 116 8.93 11.24 -0.38
CA LEU A 116 8.60 12.38 0.48
C LEU A 116 7.09 12.34 0.71
N PHE A 117 6.68 12.51 1.96
CA PHE A 117 5.28 12.53 2.34
C PHE A 117 4.89 13.94 2.75
N GLY A 118 3.77 14.40 2.20
CA GLY A 118 3.11 15.63 2.65
C GLY A 118 2.25 15.39 3.89
N PRO A 119 1.53 16.43 4.33
CA PRO A 119 0.53 16.29 5.38
C PRO A 119 -0.50 15.21 5.04
N VAL A 120 -0.75 14.31 5.99
CA VAL A 120 -1.83 13.32 5.90
C VAL A 120 -2.97 13.82 6.79
N VAL A 121 -4.10 14.14 6.17
CA VAL A 121 -5.27 14.69 6.86
C VAL A 121 -6.49 13.83 6.58
N SER A 122 -7.34 13.64 7.59
CA SER A 122 -8.69 13.13 7.40
C SER A 122 -9.64 14.30 7.17
N ALA A 123 -10.53 14.16 6.19
CA ALA A 123 -11.71 15.01 6.08
C ALA A 123 -12.87 14.23 6.72
N GLN A 124 -13.57 14.87 7.66
CA GLN A 124 -14.84 14.36 8.20
C GLN A 124 -15.97 14.66 7.23
#